data_AF-A0A4R4PB43-F1
#
_entry.id   AF-A0A4R4PB43-F1
#
_cell.length_a   1.000
_cell.length_b   1.000
_cell.length_c   1.000
_cell.angle_alpha   90.00
_cell.angle_beta   90.00
_cell.angle_gamma   90.00
#
_symmetry.space_group_name_H-M   'P 1'
#
loop_
_entity.id
_entity.type
_entity.pdbx_description
1 polymer ?
#
loop_
_entity_poly.entity_id
_entity_poly.type
_entity_poly.pdbx_seq_one_letter_code
_entity_poly.pdbx_strand_id
1 'polypeptide(L)'
;MIRVLVAYASERGGTAEIADWIGAALRQAGVEADVRPAGEVQNLDRYDAAVVGGALYEGRWHREARRFVRHHADDLVHRPVWLFSSGPLDDTARDRVIDPVPGVAKFAGRVHARGHATFGGRLAPDAKGFMASKIAKRMGGDYRDRDQVAAWAAGIARELRRVTV
;
A
#
# COMPACT_ATOMS: atom_id res chain seq x y z
N MET A 1 3.95 20.96 -9.57
CA MET A 1 3.77 20.43 -8.21
C MET A 1 3.85 18.92 -8.32
N ILE A 2 4.55 18.23 -7.40
CA ILE A 2 4.70 16.77 -7.48
C ILE A 2 3.34 16.10 -7.29
N ARG A 3 2.95 15.21 -8.21
CA ARG A 3 1.72 14.42 -8.14
C ARG A 3 2.01 12.93 -8.02
N VAL A 4 1.49 12.34 -6.95
CA VAL A 4 1.69 10.92 -6.60
C VAL A 4 0.41 10.13 -6.86
N LEU A 5 0.54 8.99 -7.53
CA LEU A 5 -0.52 7.99 -7.55
C LEU A 5 -0.40 7.08 -6.33
N VAL A 6 -1.46 6.96 -5.53
CA VAL A 6 -1.60 5.91 -4.51
C VAL A 6 -2.56 4.85 -5.07
N ALA A 7 -2.01 3.84 -5.74
CA ALA A 7 -2.77 2.74 -6.30
C ALA A 7 -2.94 1.62 -5.27
N TYR A 8 -4.15 1.10 -5.07
CA TYR A 8 -4.39 0.06 -4.06
C TYR A 8 -5.25 -1.09 -4.57
N ALA A 9 -5.09 -2.26 -3.94
CA ALA A 9 -5.97 -3.40 -4.16
C ALA A 9 -6.46 -3.98 -2.83
N SER A 10 -7.78 -3.99 -2.66
CA SER A 10 -8.43 -4.41 -1.42
C SER A 10 -9.66 -5.27 -1.72
N GLU A 11 -9.86 -6.33 -0.93
CA GLU A 11 -11.08 -7.15 -1.00
C GLU A 11 -12.17 -6.63 -0.06
N ARG A 12 -11.77 -6.08 1.11
CA ARG A 12 -12.67 -5.74 2.22
C ARG A 12 -12.55 -4.28 2.70
N GLY A 13 -11.94 -3.43 1.89
CA GLY A 13 -11.78 -1.99 2.17
C GLY A 13 -10.66 -1.61 3.14
N GLY A 14 -10.17 -2.52 3.99
CA GLY A 14 -9.12 -2.20 4.97
C GLY A 14 -7.85 -1.61 4.36
N THR A 15 -7.44 -2.11 3.19
CA THR A 15 -6.28 -1.60 2.43
C THR A 15 -6.61 -0.30 1.68
N ALA A 16 -7.88 -0.12 1.26
CA ALA A 16 -8.33 1.12 0.62
C ALA A 16 -8.23 2.29 1.60
N GLU A 17 -8.68 2.09 2.83
CA GLU A 17 -8.56 3.10 3.89
C GLU A 17 -7.10 3.42 4.25
N ILE A 18 -6.18 2.44 4.24
CA ILE A 18 -4.74 2.72 4.38
C ILE A 18 -4.26 3.61 3.23
N ALA A 19 -4.67 3.32 2.00
CA ALA A 19 -4.32 4.13 0.84
C ALA A 19 -4.87 5.56 0.96
N ASP A 20 -6.08 5.73 1.51
CA ASP A 20 -6.67 7.04 1.80
C ASP A 20 -5.87 7.80 2.85
N TRP A 21 -5.40 7.13 3.90
CA TRP A 21 -4.54 7.74 4.92
C TRP A 21 -3.19 8.17 4.35
N ILE A 22 -2.57 7.35 3.50
CA ILE A 22 -1.34 7.70 2.79
C ILE A 22 -1.59 8.95 1.92
N GLY A 23 -2.66 8.95 1.12
CA GLY A 23 -3.01 10.07 0.26
C GLY A 23 -3.29 11.36 1.05
N ALA A 24 -3.99 11.26 2.18
CA ALA A 24 -4.23 12.39 3.08
C ALA A 24 -2.92 12.94 3.67
N ALA A 25 -2.03 12.08 4.16
CA ALA A 25 -0.76 12.48 4.73
C ALA A 25 0.17 13.13 3.70
N LEU A 26 0.23 12.60 2.47
CA LEU A 26 0.97 13.21 1.35
C LEU A 26 0.45 14.62 1.04
N ARG A 27 -0.87 14.80 0.97
CA ARG A 27 -1.50 16.11 0.72
C ARG A 27 -1.24 17.11 1.85
N GLN A 28 -1.34 16.67 3.10
CA GLN A 28 -0.99 17.48 4.27
C GLN A 28 0.48 17.92 4.25
N ALA A 29 1.37 17.06 3.74
CA ALA A 29 2.76 17.38 3.50
C ALA A 29 3.00 18.18 2.20
N GLY A 30 1.95 18.67 1.53
CA GLY A 30 2.03 19.54 0.35
C GLY A 30 2.54 18.85 -0.91
N VAL A 31 2.23 17.56 -1.07
CA VAL A 31 2.40 16.77 -2.31
C VAL A 31 1.01 16.40 -2.82
N GLU A 32 0.72 16.62 -4.09
CA GLU A 32 -0.57 16.18 -4.65
C GLU A 32 -0.63 14.66 -4.66
N ALA A 33 -1.79 14.10 -4.31
CA ALA A 33 -1.98 12.66 -4.32
C ALA A 33 -3.36 12.31 -4.90
N ASP A 34 -3.40 11.30 -5.76
CA ASP A 34 -4.64 10.65 -6.20
C ASP A 34 -4.68 9.23 -5.63
N VAL A 35 -5.77 8.86 -4.95
CA VAL A 35 -5.95 7.52 -4.40
C VAL A 35 -6.92 6.76 -5.31
N ARG A 36 -6.47 5.65 -5.91
CA ARG A 36 -7.25 4.92 -6.94
C ARG A 36 -7.16 3.40 -6.77
N PRO A 37 -8.25 2.66 -7.02
CA PRO A 37 -8.17 1.21 -7.17
C PRO A 37 -7.21 0.85 -8.32
N ALA A 38 -6.29 -0.07 -8.08
CA ALA A 38 -5.23 -0.44 -9.01
C ALA A 38 -5.79 -0.96 -10.35
N GLY A 39 -6.94 -1.64 -10.32
CA GLY A 39 -7.63 -2.14 -11.52
C GLY A 39 -8.27 -1.06 -12.39
N GLU A 40 -8.43 0.17 -11.88
CA GLU A 40 -9.04 1.29 -12.63
C GLU A 40 -8.00 2.21 -13.29
N VAL A 41 -6.71 2.06 -12.95
CA VAL A 41 -5.65 2.94 -13.46
C VAL A 41 -5.17 2.46 -14.83
N GLN A 42 -5.39 3.29 -15.85
CA GLN A 42 -5.08 2.98 -17.25
C GLN A 42 -3.68 3.43 -17.70
N ASN A 43 -3.14 4.51 -17.13
CA ASN A 43 -1.81 5.05 -17.46
C ASN A 43 -1.22 5.83 -16.28
N LEU A 44 0.07 6.15 -16.38
CA LEU A 44 0.84 6.87 -15.36
C LEU A 44 1.36 8.25 -15.80
N ASP A 45 0.95 8.73 -16.98
CA ASP A 45 1.53 9.89 -17.66
C ASP A 45 1.51 11.17 -16.82
N ARG A 46 0.45 11.36 -16.01
CA ARG A 46 0.27 12.55 -15.16
C ARG A 46 0.94 12.47 -13.79
N TYR A 47 1.61 11.36 -13.49
CA TYR A 47 2.18 11.09 -12.17
C TYR A 47 3.70 11.12 -12.21
N ASP A 48 4.26 11.85 -11.24
CA ASP A 48 5.69 11.95 -11.04
C ASP A 48 6.22 10.76 -10.22
N ALA A 49 5.37 10.17 -9.38
CA ALA A 49 5.72 9.05 -8.50
C ALA A 49 4.51 8.16 -8.18
N ALA A 50 4.77 6.94 -7.67
CA ALA A 50 3.72 5.99 -7.31
C ALA A 50 3.95 5.32 -5.94
N VAL A 51 2.86 5.13 -5.22
CA VAL A 51 2.75 4.25 -4.06
C VAL A 51 1.76 3.15 -4.39
N VAL A 52 2.18 1.88 -4.35
CA VAL A 52 1.34 0.75 -4.74
C VAL A 52 1.10 -0.20 -3.57
N GLY A 53 -0.17 -0.46 -3.27
CA GLY A 53 -0.62 -1.20 -2.10
C GLY A 53 -1.45 -2.42 -2.40
N GLY A 54 -1.34 -3.44 -1.56
CA GLY A 54 -2.20 -4.61 -1.63
C GLY A 54 -2.31 -5.35 -0.30
N ALA A 55 -3.50 -5.90 -0.04
CA ALA A 55 -3.69 -6.82 1.09
C ALA A 55 -2.82 -8.08 0.93
N LEU A 56 -2.35 -8.63 2.06
CA LEU A 56 -1.71 -9.93 2.14
C LEU A 56 -2.74 -10.99 2.55
N TYR A 57 -2.91 -12.00 1.70
CA TYR A 57 -3.70 -13.19 1.99
C TYR A 57 -2.79 -14.41 1.87
N GLU A 58 -2.61 -15.15 2.97
CA GLU A 58 -1.75 -16.34 3.02
C GLU A 58 -0.34 -16.06 2.48
N GLY A 59 0.25 -14.92 2.85
CA GLY A 59 1.57 -14.49 2.39
C GLY A 59 1.64 -14.07 0.92
N ARG A 60 0.50 -13.97 0.23
CA ARG A 60 0.42 -13.53 -1.16
C ARG A 60 -0.18 -12.14 -1.26
N TRP A 61 0.50 -11.29 -2.01
CA TRP A 61 0.00 -9.95 -2.33
C TRP A 61 -1.23 -10.02 -3.23
N HIS A 62 -2.15 -9.08 -3.03
CA HIS A 62 -3.40 -9.02 -3.76
C HIS A 62 -3.21 -9.10 -5.28
N ARG A 63 -4.08 -9.84 -5.98
CA ARG A 63 -3.92 -10.11 -7.42
C ARG A 63 -3.87 -8.83 -8.28
N GLU A 64 -4.73 -7.86 -7.98
CA GLU A 64 -4.79 -6.61 -8.75
C GLU A 64 -3.57 -5.73 -8.52
N ALA A 65 -2.99 -5.68 -7.31
CA ALA A 65 -1.74 -4.97 -7.07
C ALA A 65 -0.58 -5.59 -7.88
N ARG A 66 -0.48 -6.92 -7.89
CA ARG A 66 0.48 -7.64 -8.73
C ARG A 66 0.25 -7.40 -10.22
N ARG A 67 -1.00 -7.35 -10.66
CA ARG A 67 -1.37 -7.08 -12.07
C ARG A 67 -0.95 -5.68 -12.46
N PHE A 68 -1.27 -4.69 -11.63
CA PHE A 68 -0.88 -3.30 -11.82
C PHE A 68 0.64 -3.15 -11.98
N VAL A 69 1.43 -3.68 -11.04
CA VAL A 69 2.90 -3.58 -11.13
C VAL A 69 3.45 -4.26 -12.37
N ARG A 70 2.88 -5.40 -12.81
CA ARG A 70 3.32 -6.06 -14.05
C ARG A 70 2.96 -5.26 -15.29
N HIS A 71 1.75 -4.71 -15.32
CA HIS A 71 1.21 -4.02 -16.49
C HIS A 71 1.92 -2.68 -16.70
N HIS A 72 2.17 -1.95 -15.62
CA HIS A 72 2.82 -0.63 -15.64
C HIS A 72 4.32 -0.70 -15.33
N ALA A 73 4.95 -1.88 -15.44
CA ALA A 73 6.34 -2.07 -15.00
C ALA A 73 7.30 -1.09 -15.69
N ASP A 74 7.17 -0.95 -17.01
CA ASP A 74 8.06 -0.13 -17.84
C ASP A 74 7.89 1.36 -17.51
N ASP A 75 6.70 1.80 -17.15
CA ASP A 75 6.47 3.18 -16.67
C ASP A 75 6.97 3.40 -15.24
N LEU A 76 6.79 2.40 -14.38
CA LEU A 76 7.13 2.48 -12.96
C LEU A 76 8.64 2.54 -12.73
N VAL A 77 9.46 1.82 -13.53
CA VAL A 77 10.92 1.84 -13.39
C VAL A 77 11.54 3.22 -13.62
N HIS A 78 10.84 4.11 -14.33
CA HIS A 78 11.30 5.47 -14.61
C HIS A 78 10.86 6.50 -13.56
N ARG A 79 10.21 6.06 -12.48
CA ARG A 79 9.63 6.93 -11.46
C ARG A 79 10.03 6.48 -10.04
N PRO A 80 10.03 7.37 -9.04
CA PRO A 80 10.09 6.97 -7.65
C PRO A 80 8.88 6.09 -7.29
N VAL A 81 9.14 4.88 -6.79
CA VAL A 81 8.09 3.92 -6.40
C VAL A 81 8.29 3.47 -4.96
N TRP A 82 7.20 3.42 -4.20
CA TRP A 82 7.11 2.74 -2.91
C TRP A 82 6.01 1.69 -2.94
N LEU A 83 6.20 0.60 -2.21
CA LEU A 83 5.19 -0.44 -2.09
C LEU A 83 4.65 -0.49 -0.65
N PHE A 84 3.43 -0.97 -0.46
CA PHE A 84 2.96 -1.35 0.86
C PHE A 84 2.10 -2.61 0.88
N SER A 85 2.08 -3.24 2.04
CA SER A 85 1.27 -4.42 2.36
C SER A 85 0.32 -4.13 3.51
N SER A 86 -0.87 -4.73 3.50
CA SER A 86 -1.81 -4.72 4.63
C SER A 86 -2.03 -6.12 5.17
N GLY A 87 -1.80 -6.29 6.47
CA GLY A 87 -1.67 -7.57 7.19
C GLY A 87 -0.33 -7.61 7.93
N PRO A 88 -0.18 -8.34 9.06
CA PRO A 88 -1.07 -9.38 9.59
C PRO A 88 -2.31 -8.85 10.35
N LEU A 89 -3.17 -9.77 10.80
CA LEU A 89 -4.34 -9.51 11.65
C LEU A 89 -3.99 -9.71 13.13
N ASP A 90 -2.91 -9.07 13.56
CA ASP A 90 -2.40 -9.03 14.93
C ASP A 90 -1.52 -7.78 15.10
N ASP A 91 -1.00 -7.54 16.30
CA ASP A 91 -0.20 -6.35 16.63
C ASP A 91 1.25 -6.41 16.10
N THR A 92 1.66 -7.45 15.36
CA THR A 92 3.05 -7.59 14.89
C THR A 92 3.52 -6.39 14.08
N ALA A 93 2.65 -5.82 13.24
CA ALA A 93 3.01 -4.64 12.42
C ALA A 93 3.14 -3.35 13.24
N ARG A 94 2.52 -3.28 14.43
CA ARG A 94 2.71 -2.17 15.36
C ARG A 94 4.02 -2.34 16.13
N ASP A 95 4.31 -3.55 16.57
CA ASP A 95 5.43 -3.82 17.47
C ASP A 95 6.79 -3.87 16.76
N ARG A 96 6.82 -4.19 15.46
CA ARG A 96 8.07 -4.30 14.70
C ARG A 96 7.88 -4.04 13.21
N VAL A 97 9.00 -3.75 12.55
CA VAL A 97 9.07 -3.72 11.08
C VAL A 97 8.96 -5.14 10.53
N ILE A 98 8.12 -5.32 9.50
CA ILE A 98 7.94 -6.60 8.81
C ILE A 98 8.41 -6.45 7.37
N ASP A 99 9.43 -7.23 7.00
CA ASP A 99 9.96 -7.29 5.65
C ASP A 99 8.91 -7.73 4.61
N PRO A 100 9.05 -7.30 3.34
CA PRO A 100 8.17 -7.77 2.28
C PRO A 100 8.26 -9.28 2.14
N VAL A 101 7.10 -9.94 2.06
CA VAL A 101 7.04 -11.36 1.66
C VAL A 101 7.74 -11.57 0.31
N PRO A 102 8.31 -12.76 0.02
CA PRO A 102 9.13 -12.99 -1.17
C PRO A 102 8.46 -12.57 -2.49
N GLY A 103 7.14 -12.74 -2.59
CA GLY A 103 6.38 -12.28 -3.75
C GLY A 103 6.39 -10.76 -3.93
N VAL A 104 6.24 -9.99 -2.85
CA VAL A 104 6.31 -8.52 -2.87
C VAL A 104 7.74 -8.06 -3.12
N ALA A 105 8.74 -8.70 -2.51
CA ALA A 105 10.15 -8.38 -2.73
C ALA A 105 10.55 -8.50 -4.21
N LYS A 106 10.04 -9.53 -4.92
CA LYS A 106 10.22 -9.66 -6.38
C LYS A 106 9.63 -8.50 -7.16
N PHE A 107 8.44 -8.02 -6.77
CA PHE A 107 7.83 -6.84 -7.39
C PHE A 107 8.59 -5.56 -7.06
N ALA A 108 9.06 -5.40 -5.83
CA ALA A 108 9.89 -4.27 -5.42
C ALA A 108 11.15 -4.17 -6.28
N GLY A 109 11.86 -5.27 -6.48
CA GLY A 109 13.04 -5.32 -7.35
C GLY A 109 12.72 -4.99 -8.81
N ARG A 110 11.60 -5.50 -9.34
CA ARG A 110 11.18 -5.28 -10.74
C ARG A 110 10.95 -3.81 -11.09
N VAL A 111 10.50 -3.00 -10.14
CA VAL A 111 10.22 -1.56 -10.36
C VAL A 111 11.18 -0.64 -9.61
N HIS A 112 12.31 -1.18 -9.12
CA HIS A 112 13.30 -0.43 -8.35
C HIS A 112 12.68 0.36 -7.19
N ALA A 113 11.74 -0.26 -6.47
CA ALA A 113 11.05 0.39 -5.38
C ALA A 113 12.04 0.87 -4.31
N ARG A 114 11.91 2.15 -3.93
CA ARG A 114 12.79 2.83 -2.96
C ARG A 114 12.54 2.37 -1.53
N GLY A 115 11.36 1.83 -1.27
CA GLY A 115 11.02 1.27 0.03
C GLY A 115 9.73 0.46 0.00
N HIS A 116 9.53 -0.30 1.07
CA HIS A 116 8.30 -1.04 1.33
C HIS A 116 7.93 -0.89 2.80
N ALA A 117 6.62 -0.87 3.09
CA ALA A 117 6.09 -0.95 4.44
C ALA A 117 5.01 -2.02 4.55
N THR A 118 4.97 -2.73 5.66
CA THR A 118 3.88 -3.63 6.02
C THR A 118 3.11 -3.01 7.19
N PHE A 119 1.83 -2.74 6.98
CA PHE A 119 0.92 -2.22 7.99
C PHE A 119 -0.03 -3.32 8.46
N GLY A 120 -0.61 -3.16 9.66
CA GLY A 120 -1.65 -4.06 10.15
C GLY A 120 -2.84 -4.19 9.18
N GLY A 121 -3.56 -5.30 9.31
CA GLY A 121 -4.78 -5.56 8.56
C GLY A 121 -6.02 -5.17 9.37
N ARG A 122 -7.17 -5.13 8.68
CA ARG A 122 -8.48 -5.12 9.33
C ARG A 122 -9.31 -6.28 8.81
N LEU A 123 -9.92 -7.00 9.74
CA LEU A 123 -10.95 -7.98 9.45
C LEU A 123 -12.14 -7.72 10.36
N ALA A 124 -13.26 -7.32 9.75
CA ALA A 124 -14.49 -7.08 10.49
C ALA A 124 -14.96 -8.38 11.18
N PRO A 125 -15.43 -8.33 12.43
CA PRO A 125 -15.89 -9.52 13.18
C PRO A 125 -17.02 -10.30 12.47
N ASP A 126 -17.80 -9.61 11.64
CA ASP A 126 -18.93 -10.13 10.87
C ASP A 126 -18.55 -10.54 9.43
N ALA A 127 -17.26 -10.66 9.13
CA ALA A 127 -16.77 -11.02 7.80
C ALA A 127 -17.43 -12.30 7.26
N LYS A 128 -18.16 -12.14 6.15
CA LYS A 128 -18.86 -13.25 5.46
C LYS A 128 -17.92 -14.12 4.63
N GLY A 129 -18.26 -15.41 4.53
CA GLY A 129 -17.50 -16.48 3.86
C GLY A 129 -16.95 -17.52 4.86
N PHE A 130 -16.98 -18.81 4.52
CA PHE A 130 -16.68 -19.91 5.47
C PHE A 130 -15.31 -19.75 6.15
N MET A 131 -14.25 -19.49 5.38
CA MET A 131 -12.90 -19.28 5.92
C MET A 131 -12.77 -17.94 6.64
N ALA A 132 -13.33 -16.86 6.08
CA ALA A 132 -13.26 -15.54 6.67
C ALA A 132 -13.98 -15.45 8.03
N SER A 133 -15.14 -16.10 8.18
CA SER A 133 -15.89 -16.15 9.43
C SER A 133 -15.12 -16.92 10.52
N LYS A 134 -14.43 -18.02 10.16
CA LYS A 134 -13.56 -18.74 11.10
C LYS A 134 -12.36 -17.90 11.55
N ILE A 135 -11.74 -17.15 10.63
CA ILE A 135 -10.61 -16.26 10.95
C ILE A 135 -11.10 -15.09 11.81
N ALA A 136 -12.21 -14.44 11.46
CA ALA A 136 -12.76 -13.32 12.21
C ALA A 136 -13.11 -13.67 13.67
N LYS A 137 -13.54 -14.92 13.93
CA LYS A 137 -13.76 -15.41 15.30
C LYS A 137 -12.49 -15.51 16.14
N ARG A 138 -11.31 -15.63 15.52
CA ARG A 138 -10.02 -15.81 16.20
C ARG A 138 -9.13 -14.56 16.16
N MET A 139 -9.21 -13.82 15.06
CA MET A 139 -8.30 -12.74 14.68
C MET A 139 -9.06 -11.54 14.10
N GLY A 140 -10.35 -11.41 14.44
CA GLY A 140 -11.17 -10.25 14.06
C GLY A 140 -10.73 -9.02 14.84
N GLY A 141 -10.57 -7.90 14.15
CA GLY A 141 -10.07 -6.68 14.74
C GLY A 141 -9.58 -5.69 13.69
N ASP A 142 -9.20 -4.51 14.18
CA ASP A 142 -8.48 -3.50 13.42
C ASP A 142 -7.10 -3.32 14.03
N TYR A 143 -6.08 -3.76 13.31
CA TYR A 143 -4.68 -3.70 13.72
C TYR A 143 -3.91 -2.61 12.97
N ARG A 144 -4.63 -1.80 12.18
CA ARG A 144 -4.02 -0.71 11.43
C ARG A 144 -3.67 0.43 12.38
N ASP A 145 -2.50 1.01 12.16
CA ASP A 145 -2.03 2.14 12.92
C ASP A 145 -1.96 3.37 12.01
N ARG A 146 -2.86 4.33 12.23
CA ARG A 146 -2.99 5.51 11.38
C ARG A 146 -1.77 6.43 11.49
N ASP A 147 -1.17 6.52 12.67
CA ASP A 147 -0.02 7.38 12.91
C ASP A 147 1.23 6.79 12.27
N GLN A 148 1.39 5.46 12.34
CA GLN A 148 2.45 4.74 11.61
C GLN A 148 2.34 4.98 10.09
N VAL A 149 1.13 4.86 9.53
CA VAL A 149 0.88 5.10 8.10
C VAL A 149 1.19 6.55 7.71
N ALA A 150 0.74 7.51 8.52
CA ALA A 150 0.96 8.93 8.27
C ALA A 150 2.45 9.30 8.34
N ALA A 151 3.18 8.78 9.33
CA ALA A 151 4.61 9.00 9.49
C ALA A 151 5.41 8.45 8.29
N TRP A 152 5.06 7.25 7.82
CA TRP A 152 5.70 6.67 6.63
C TRP A 152 5.45 7.51 5.37
N ALA A 153 4.19 7.91 5.14
CA ALA A 153 3.82 8.76 4.01
C ALA A 153 4.49 10.15 4.06
N ALA A 154 4.62 10.75 5.25
CA ALA A 154 5.38 11.99 5.44
C ALA A 154 6.88 11.81 5.14
N GLY A 155 7.44 10.62 5.40
CA GLY A 155 8.78 10.23 4.95
C GLY A 155 8.93 10.31 3.42
N ILE A 156 7.99 9.70 2.69
CA ILE A 156 7.95 9.75 1.22
C ILE A 156 7.87 11.19 0.71
N ALA A 157 6.98 12.00 1.29
CA ALA A 157 6.84 13.41 0.90
C ALA A 157 8.14 14.20 1.07
N ARG A 158 8.87 13.98 2.18
CA ARG A 158 10.18 14.61 2.41
C ARG A 158 11.21 14.17 1.37
N GLU A 159 11.23 12.90 1.01
CA GLU A 159 12.15 12.39 -0.01
C GLU A 159 11.87 13.01 -1.38
N LEU A 160 10.60 13.02 -1.81
CA LEU A 160 10.18 13.61 -3.09
C LEU A 160 10.54 15.09 -3.19
N ARG A 161 10.35 15.85 -2.11
CA ARG A 161 10.67 17.27 -2.07
C ARG A 161 12.17 17.57 -2.11
N ARG A 162 13.02 16.68 -1.59
CA ARG A 162 14.48 16.85 -1.62
C ARG A 162 15.08 16.65 -3.01
N VAL A 163 14.47 15.82 -3.85
CA VAL A 163 14.93 15.53 -5.22
C VAL A 163 14.68 16.72 -6.18
N THR A 164 13.90 17.72 -5.76
CA THR A 164 13.50 18.87 -6.60
C THR A 164 14.32 20.14 -6.32
N VAL A 165 15.42 20.05 -5.56
CA VAL A 165 16.34 21.18 -5.27
C VAL A 165 17.65 20.98 -6.01
#